data_AF-A0A8J7N8M2-F1
#
_entry.id   AF-A0A8J7N8M2-F1
#
_cell.length_a   1.000
_cell.length_b   1.000
_cell.length_c   1.000
_cell.angle_alpha   90.00
_cell.angle_beta   90.00
_cell.angle_gamma   90.00
#
_symmetry.space_group_name_H-M   'P 1'
#
loop_
_entity.id
_entity.type
_entity.pdbx_description
1 polymer ?
#
loop_
_entity_poly.entity_id
_entity_poly.type
_entity_poly.pdbx_seq_one_letter_code
_entity_poly.pdbx_strand_id
1 'polypeptide(L)'
;ASATAFTLLKLAGAAYLVWLGVKLLRSGGSVAGLARADPPGFRTAFRREMATAASNPKAMLIFAAFFPQFAVPDAYWQSYAVMGGIFLALEWVVIGLYAALAAAMARSATPRLTAVQRVSGASMVGFGVLMLLARRPGAV
;
A
#
# COMPACT_ATOMS: atom_id res chain seq x y z
N ALA A 1 -7.91 -16.27 21.57
CA ALA A 1 -7.60 -16.79 20.22
C ALA A 1 -6.72 -15.86 19.36
N SER A 2 -6.71 -14.53 19.55
CA SER A 2 -5.98 -13.58 18.67
C SER A 2 -4.45 -13.54 18.80
N ALA A 3 -3.87 -14.07 19.89
CA ALA A 3 -2.42 -13.98 20.12
C ALA A 3 -1.59 -14.79 19.10
N THR A 4 -2.04 -16.01 18.79
CA THR A 4 -1.39 -16.88 17.79
C THR A 4 -1.61 -16.34 16.38
N ALA A 5 -2.83 -15.90 16.06
CA ALA A 5 -3.15 -15.29 14.76
C ALA A 5 -2.34 -14.01 14.50
N PHE A 6 -2.22 -13.14 15.50
CA PHE A 6 -1.38 -11.94 15.41
C PHE A 6 0.10 -12.28 15.21
N THR A 7 0.63 -13.24 15.96
CA THR A 7 2.04 -13.67 15.80
C THR A 7 2.29 -14.29 14.43
N LEU A 8 1.38 -15.12 13.91
CA LEU A 8 1.49 -15.70 12.57
C LEU A 8 1.45 -14.62 11.49
N LEU A 9 0.50 -13.69 11.57
CA LEU A 9 0.37 -12.58 10.62
C LEU A 9 1.60 -11.67 10.65
N LYS A 10 2.13 -11.39 11.84
CA LYS A 10 3.36 -10.62 12.06
C LYS A 10 4.57 -11.29 11.40
N LEU A 11 4.76 -12.59 11.61
CA LEU A 11 5.86 -13.35 11.02
C LEU A 11 5.74 -13.40 9.49
N ALA A 12 4.53 -13.66 8.97
CA ALA A 12 4.27 -13.68 7.54
C ALA A 12 4.54 -12.33 6.88
N GLY A 13 4.05 -11.23 7.49
CA GLY A 13 4.29 -9.87 7.00
C GLY A 13 5.76 -9.48 7.00
N ALA A 14 6.48 -9.80 8.09
CA ALA A 14 7.91 -9.53 8.18
C ALA A 14 8.72 -10.31 7.13
N ALA A 15 8.45 -11.61 6.97
CA ALA A 15 9.11 -12.43 5.95
C ALA A 15 8.85 -11.90 4.54
N TYR A 16 7.62 -11.47 4.26
CA TYR A 16 7.25 -10.88 2.98
C TYR A 16 7.98 -9.57 2.69
N LEU A 17 8.07 -8.65 3.67
CA LEU A 17 8.81 -7.39 3.54
C LEU A 17 10.30 -7.61 3.29
N VAL A 18 10.93 -8.54 4.03
CA VAL A 18 12.33 -8.88 3.82
C VAL A 18 12.54 -9.47 2.43
N TRP A 19 11.68 -10.40 2.00
CA TRP A 19 11.75 -10.99 0.66
C TRP A 19 11.63 -9.92 -0.44
N LEU A 20 10.67 -9.00 -0.30
CA LEU A 20 10.45 -7.93 -1.27
C LEU A 20 11.61 -6.93 -1.30
N GLY A 21 12.16 -6.56 -0.14
CA GLY A 21 13.33 -5.70 -0.03
C GLY A 21 14.57 -6.33 -0.66
N VAL A 22 14.85 -7.61 -0.38
CA VAL A 22 15.96 -8.36 -1.00
C VAL A 22 15.78 -8.45 -2.52
N LYS A 23 14.55 -8.71 -3.00
CA LYS A 23 14.24 -8.74 -4.43
C LYS A 23 14.56 -7.40 -5.11
N LEU A 24 14.24 -6.28 -4.45
CA LEU A 24 14.50 -4.93 -4.96
C LEU A 24 15.99 -4.55 -4.91
N LEU A 25 16.74 -5.04 -3.92
CA LEU A 25 18.19 -4.85 -3.86
C LEU A 25 18.91 -5.65 -4.97
N ARG A 26 18.40 -6.83 -5.33
CA ARG A 26 18.97 -7.72 -6.36
C ARG A 26 18.58 -7.34 -7.79
N SER A 27 17.59 -6.47 -8.01
CA SER A 27 17.16 -6.07 -9.37
C SER A 27 18.13 -5.15 -10.11
N GLY A 28 19.25 -4.75 -9.49
CA GLY A 28 20.38 -4.14 -10.17
C GLY A 28 20.12 -2.79 -10.84
N GLY A 29 19.11 -2.03 -10.42
CA GLY A 29 18.76 -0.74 -11.04
C GLY A 29 17.95 -0.86 -12.33
N SER A 30 17.79 -2.06 -12.87
CA SER A 30 17.08 -2.28 -14.12
C SER A 30 15.57 -2.36 -13.86
N VAL A 31 14.89 -1.23 -14.03
CA VAL A 31 13.42 -1.19 -14.16
C VAL A 31 12.97 -2.04 -15.37
N ALA A 32 13.88 -2.39 -16.29
CA ALA A 32 13.55 -3.16 -17.49
C ALA A 32 13.01 -4.56 -17.17
N GLY A 33 13.31 -5.14 -16.00
CA GLY A 33 12.70 -6.41 -15.58
C GLY A 33 11.23 -6.29 -15.17
N LEU A 34 10.82 -5.14 -14.63
CA LEU A 34 9.42 -4.83 -14.28
C LEU A 34 8.64 -4.28 -15.48
N ALA A 35 9.30 -3.54 -16.37
CA ALA A 35 8.69 -3.01 -17.60
C ALA A 35 8.40 -4.10 -18.66
N ARG A 36 9.01 -5.29 -18.54
CA ARG A 36 8.77 -6.44 -19.42
C ARG A 36 7.62 -7.34 -18.97
N ALA A 37 7.04 -7.11 -17.79
CA ALA A 37 5.85 -7.82 -17.36
C ALA A 37 4.63 -7.11 -17.96
N ASP A 38 3.80 -7.85 -18.70
CA ASP A 38 2.53 -7.31 -19.17
C ASP A 38 1.72 -6.79 -17.96
N PRO A 39 1.11 -5.60 -18.08
CA PRO A 39 0.27 -5.09 -17.02
C PRO A 39 -0.83 -6.12 -16.72
N PRO A 40 -1.11 -6.38 -15.43
CA PRO A 40 -2.17 -7.31 -15.07
C PRO A 40 -3.49 -6.83 -15.67
N GLY A 41 -4.26 -7.74 -16.25
CA GLY A 41 -5.60 -7.41 -16.76
C GLY A 41 -6.47 -6.80 -15.66
N PHE A 42 -7.42 -5.94 -16.05
CA PHE A 42 -8.25 -5.14 -15.13
C PHE A 42 -8.84 -5.97 -13.98
N ARG A 43 -9.39 -7.17 -14.27
CA ARG A 43 -9.98 -8.05 -13.25
C ARG A 43 -8.97 -8.50 -12.19
N THR A 44 -7.73 -8.78 -12.59
CA THR A 44 -6.67 -9.20 -11.66
C THR A 44 -6.22 -8.04 -10.79
N ALA A 45 -6.03 -6.87 -11.40
CA ALA A 45 -5.70 -5.64 -10.67
C ALA A 45 -6.80 -5.29 -9.66
N PHE A 46 -8.07 -5.30 -10.09
CA PHE A 46 -9.24 -5.03 -9.25
C PHE A 46 -9.31 -5.99 -8.05
N ARG A 47 -9.16 -7.30 -8.26
CA ARG A 47 -9.21 -8.27 -7.15
C ARG A 47 -8.08 -8.08 -6.14
N ARG A 48 -6.87 -7.72 -6.62
CA ARG A 48 -5.72 -7.44 -5.74
C ARG A 48 -5.94 -6.17 -4.92
N GLU A 49 -6.41 -5.11 -5.56
CA GLU A 49 -6.74 -3.85 -4.90
C GLU A 49 -7.84 -4.08 -3.87
N MET A 50 -8.95 -4.70 -4.25
CA MET A 50 -10.07 -5.02 -3.34
C MET A 50 -9.61 -5.85 -2.13
N ALA A 51 -8.76 -6.86 -2.32
CA ALA A 51 -8.21 -7.65 -1.23
C ALA A 51 -7.30 -6.82 -0.31
N THR A 52 -6.53 -5.90 -0.89
CA THR A 52 -5.65 -4.99 -0.15
C THR A 52 -6.45 -3.98 0.67
N ALA A 53 -7.47 -3.35 0.06
CA ALA A 53 -8.37 -2.40 0.70
C ALA A 53 -9.18 -3.07 1.83
N ALA A 54 -9.74 -4.25 1.58
CA ALA A 54 -10.49 -5.01 2.59
C ALA A 54 -9.60 -5.44 3.77
N SER A 55 -8.31 -5.68 3.53
CA SER A 55 -7.35 -6.03 4.58
C SER A 55 -6.86 -4.83 5.39
N ASN A 56 -7.28 -3.60 5.05
CA ASN A 56 -6.87 -2.37 5.71
C ASN A 56 -7.99 -1.83 6.63
N PRO A 57 -8.12 -2.35 7.86
CA PRO A 57 -9.17 -1.92 8.78
C PRO A 57 -9.03 -0.45 9.19
N LYS A 58 -7.83 0.14 9.07
CA LYS A 58 -7.59 1.53 9.45
C LYS A 58 -8.41 2.50 8.60
N ALA A 59 -8.49 2.27 7.30
CA ALA A 59 -9.28 3.11 6.40
C ALA A 59 -10.77 3.02 6.74
N MET A 60 -11.28 1.81 6.98
CA MET A 60 -12.68 1.58 7.37
C MET A 60 -13.04 2.30 8.68
N LEU A 61 -12.14 2.25 9.68
CA LEU A 61 -12.35 2.93 10.97
C LEU A 61 -12.40 4.46 10.83
N ILE A 62 -11.56 5.03 9.97
CA ILE A 62 -11.61 6.48 9.67
C ILE A 62 -12.95 6.81 9.04
N PHE A 63 -13.39 6.08 8.01
CA PHE A 63 -14.69 6.32 7.40
C PHE A 63 -15.83 6.18 8.41
N ALA A 64 -15.84 5.12 9.21
CA ALA A 64 -16.87 4.92 10.23
C ALA A 64 -16.90 6.03 11.29
N ALA A 65 -15.74 6.62 11.63
CA ALA A 65 -15.66 7.68 12.62
C ALA A 65 -16.05 9.07 12.06
N PHE A 66 -15.64 9.38 10.83
CA PHE A 66 -15.79 10.72 10.26
C PHE A 66 -17.04 10.88 9.39
N PHE A 67 -17.39 9.88 8.58
CA PHE A 67 -18.50 10.05 7.62
C PHE A 67 -19.87 10.31 8.27
N PRO A 68 -20.25 9.66 9.39
CA PRO A 68 -21.52 9.95 10.04
C PRO A 68 -21.64 11.41 10.51
N GLN A 69 -20.51 12.07 10.81
CA GLN A 69 -20.50 13.45 11.31
C GLN A 69 -20.90 14.47 10.24
N PHE A 70 -20.77 14.12 8.95
CA PHE A 70 -21.14 14.96 7.81
C PHE A 70 -22.42 14.48 7.10
N ALA A 71 -23.04 13.41 7.60
CA ALA A 71 -24.25 12.86 7.01
C ALA A 71 -25.51 13.57 7.52
N VAL A 72 -26.41 13.91 6.60
CA VAL A 72 -27.72 14.45 6.96
C VAL A 72 -28.65 13.27 7.28
N PRO A 73 -29.31 13.24 8.46
CA PRO A 73 -30.14 12.10 8.87
C PRO A 73 -31.21 11.70 7.84
N ASP A 74 -31.86 12.68 7.21
CA ASP A 74 -32.95 12.45 6.25
C ASP A 74 -32.46 12.14 4.82
N ALA A 75 -31.16 12.24 4.56
CA ALA A 75 -30.54 12.04 3.24
C ALA A 75 -29.24 11.22 3.31
N TYR A 76 -29.23 10.20 4.17
CA TYR A 76 -28.02 9.45 4.52
C TYR A 76 -27.31 8.85 3.29
N TRP A 77 -28.07 8.23 2.38
CA TRP A 77 -27.51 7.64 1.16
C TRP A 77 -26.81 8.68 0.27
N GLN A 78 -27.45 9.83 0.09
CA GLN A 78 -26.94 10.93 -0.74
C GLN A 78 -25.67 11.53 -0.13
N SER A 79 -25.66 11.78 1.18
CA SER A 79 -24.47 12.30 1.88
C SER A 79 -23.28 11.35 1.72
N TYR A 80 -23.49 10.04 1.87
CA TYR A 80 -22.45 9.04 1.69
C TYR A 80 -21.99 8.91 0.23
N ALA A 81 -22.91 8.95 -0.73
CA ALA A 81 -22.59 8.89 -2.14
C ALA A 81 -21.74 10.09 -2.59
N VAL A 82 -22.11 11.30 -2.15
CA VAL A 82 -21.36 12.53 -2.46
C VAL A 82 -19.97 12.48 -1.83
N MET A 83 -19.89 12.18 -0.53
CA MET A 83 -18.61 12.20 0.18
C MET A 83 -17.68 11.06 -0.28
N GLY A 84 -18.22 9.88 -0.52
CA GLY A 84 -17.49 8.77 -1.15
C GLY A 84 -17.04 9.09 -2.57
N GLY A 85 -17.88 9.74 -3.37
CA GLY A 85 -17.54 10.20 -4.71
C GLY A 85 -16.39 11.23 -4.71
N ILE A 86 -16.44 12.21 -3.81
CA ILE A 86 -15.35 13.18 -3.62
C ILE A 86 -14.06 12.48 -3.19
N PHE A 87 -14.14 11.56 -2.23
CA PHE A 87 -12.99 10.78 -1.79
C PHE A 87 -12.34 10.01 -2.94
N LEU A 88 -13.14 9.27 -3.72
CA LEU A 88 -12.65 8.50 -4.86
C LEU A 88 -12.06 9.41 -5.95
N ALA A 89 -12.66 10.58 -6.20
CA ALA A 89 -12.13 11.54 -7.17
C ALA A 89 -10.76 12.07 -6.74
N LEU A 90 -10.60 12.44 -5.46
CA LEU A 90 -9.30 12.86 -4.92
C LEU A 90 -8.28 11.73 -5.01
N GLU A 91 -8.66 10.51 -4.65
CA GLU A 91 -7.79 9.34 -4.72
C GLU A 91 -7.30 9.09 -6.15
N TRP A 92 -8.20 9.15 -7.13
CA TRP A 92 -7.87 9.04 -8.55
C TRP A 92 -6.87 10.11 -9.01
N VAL A 93 -7.07 11.37 -8.61
CA VAL A 93 -6.17 12.47 -8.96
C VAL A 93 -4.78 12.25 -8.37
N VAL A 94 -4.71 11.90 -7.08
CA VAL A 94 -3.43 11.70 -6.38
C VAL A 94 -2.67 10.51 -6.95
N ILE A 95 -3.34 9.37 -7.16
CA ILE A 95 -2.70 8.18 -7.74
C ILE A 95 -2.29 8.44 -9.19
N GLY A 96 -3.12 9.13 -9.97
CA GLY A 96 -2.80 9.52 -11.34
C GLY A 96 -1.57 10.41 -11.43
N LEU A 97 -1.48 11.42 -10.55
CA LEU A 97 -0.31 12.29 -10.45
C LEU A 97 0.95 11.50 -10.07
N TYR A 98 0.84 10.61 -9.08
CA TYR A 98 1.94 9.76 -8.65
C TYR A 98 2.43 8.84 -9.78
N ALA A 99 1.50 8.22 -10.52
CA ALA A 99 1.83 7.37 -11.66
C ALA A 99 2.51 8.16 -12.79
N ALA A 100 2.01 9.37 -13.10
CA ALA A 100 2.60 10.24 -14.11
C ALA A 100 4.03 10.67 -13.71
N LEU A 101 4.25 11.04 -12.45
CA LEU A 101 5.56 11.39 -11.93
C LEU A 101 6.52 10.18 -11.96
N ALA A 102 6.05 9.01 -11.56
CA ALA A 102 6.82 7.77 -11.62
C ALA A 102 7.22 7.42 -13.06
N ALA A 103 6.31 7.56 -14.03
CA ALA A 103 6.59 7.35 -15.44
C ALA A 103 7.59 8.38 -15.99
N ALA A 104 7.50 9.64 -15.59
CA ALA A 104 8.47 10.67 -15.96
C ALA A 104 9.87 10.35 -15.45
N MET A 105 10.00 9.95 -14.17
CA MET A 105 11.28 9.57 -13.58
C MET A 105 11.85 8.27 -14.17
N ALA A 106 10.99 7.31 -14.53
CA ALA A 106 11.42 6.04 -15.13
C ALA A 106 12.00 6.22 -16.55
N ARG A 107 11.52 7.22 -17.31
CA ARG A 107 12.06 7.56 -18.64
C ARG A 107 13.46 8.19 -18.57
N SER A 108 13.79 8.87 -17.47
CA SER A 108 15.14 9.36 -17.20
C SER A 108 15.97 8.25 -16.54
N ALA A 109 16.66 7.44 -17.35
CA ALA A 109 17.56 6.37 -16.89
C ALA A 109 18.78 6.93 -16.14
N THR A 110 18.55 7.46 -14.94
CA THR A 110 19.56 8.13 -14.13
C THR A 110 20.06 7.19 -13.03
N PRO A 111 21.35 7.29 -12.63
CA PRO A 111 21.90 6.56 -11.49
C PRO A 111 21.14 6.81 -10.17
N ARG A 112 20.36 7.91 -10.09
CA ARG A 112 19.46 8.22 -8.97
C ARG A 112 18.35 7.18 -8.80
N LEU A 113 17.86 6.57 -9.88
CA LEU A 113 16.79 5.58 -9.81
C LEU A 113 17.27 4.28 -9.13
N THR A 114 18.52 3.89 -9.37
CA THR A 114 19.17 2.77 -8.68
C THR A 114 19.38 3.07 -7.20
N ALA A 115 19.72 4.32 -6.84
CA ALA A 115 19.82 4.73 -5.43
C ALA A 115 18.45 4.68 -4.73
N VAL A 116 17.38 5.18 -5.38
CA VAL A 116 16.01 5.09 -4.86
C VAL A 116 15.59 3.64 -4.64
N GLN A 117 15.88 2.72 -5.59
CA GLN A 117 15.60 1.30 -5.41
C GLN A 117 16.35 0.69 -4.23
N ARG A 118 17.63 1.04 -4.06
CA ARG A 118 18.45 0.56 -2.94
C ARG A 118 17.93 1.05 -1.60
N VAL A 119 17.62 2.34 -1.50
CA VAL A 119 17.05 2.95 -0.29
C VAL A 119 15.70 2.32 0.04
N SER A 120 14.80 2.20 -0.94
CA SER A 120 13.50 1.55 -0.75
C SER A 120 13.64 0.08 -0.32
N GLY A 121 14.55 -0.67 -0.95
CA GLY A 121 14.81 -2.07 -0.62
C GLY A 121 15.38 -2.24 0.79
N ALA A 122 16.36 -1.40 1.17
CA ALA A 122 16.92 -1.37 2.51
C ALA A 122 15.88 -0.99 3.57
N SER A 123 15.04 0.00 3.28
CA SER A 123 13.93 0.39 4.16
C SER A 123 12.94 -0.76 4.36
N MET A 124 12.57 -1.49 3.30
CA MET A 124 11.68 -2.66 3.41
C MET A 124 12.28 -3.77 4.27
N VAL A 125 13.56 -4.09 4.09
CA VAL A 125 14.26 -5.06 4.95
C VAL A 125 14.29 -4.56 6.39
N GLY A 126 14.64 -3.29 6.61
CA GLY A 126 14.67 -2.65 7.92
C GLY A 126 13.31 -2.73 8.62
N PHE A 127 12.22 -2.39 7.92
CA PHE A 127 10.87 -2.51 8.45
C PHE A 127 10.49 -3.97 8.75
N GLY A 128 10.85 -4.93 7.89
CA GLY A 128 10.60 -6.35 8.16
C GLY A 128 11.31 -6.85 9.42
N VAL A 129 12.59 -6.48 9.60
CA VAL A 129 13.37 -6.80 10.82
C VAL A 129 12.80 -6.10 12.04
N LEU A 130 12.52 -4.79 11.96
CA LEU A 130 11.87 -4.04 13.03
C LEU A 130 10.52 -4.64 13.39
N MET A 131 9.75 -5.10 12.41
CA MET A 131 8.48 -5.77 12.65
C MET A 131 8.71 -7.04 13.47
N LEU A 132 9.72 -7.87 13.19
CA LEU A 132 10.06 -9.02 14.03
C LEU A 132 10.42 -8.61 15.47
N LEU A 133 11.22 -7.55 15.62
CA LEU A 133 11.69 -7.04 16.91
C LEU A 133 10.61 -6.31 17.72
N ALA A 134 9.58 -5.78 17.05
CA ALA A 134 8.50 -5.03 17.69
C ALA A 134 7.73 -5.92 18.68
N ARG A 135 7.82 -5.60 19.98
CA ARG A 135 7.07 -6.32 21.02
C ARG A 135 5.60 -5.91 20.98
N ARG A 136 4.73 -6.81 21.46
CA ARG A 136 3.28 -6.57 21.53
C ARG A 136 3.00 -5.26 22.29
N PRO A 137 2.14 -4.37 21.80
CA PRO A 137 1.56 -3.32 22.65
C PRO A 137 0.66 -4.04 23.68
N GLY A 138 1.04 -4.01 24.96
CA GLY A 138 0.26 -4.63 26.05
C GLY A 138 0.97 -5.71 26.88
N ALA A 139 2.29 -5.87 26.77
CA ALA A 139 3.06 -6.60 27.79
C ALA A 139 3.53 -5.62 28.87
N VAL A 140 2.65 -5.35 29.83
CA VAL A 140 3.00 -4.87 31.18
C VAL A 140 2.81 -6.05 32.12
#